data_AF-A0A9D8JL91-F1
#
_entry.id   AF-A0A9D8JL91-F1
#
_cell.length_a   1.000
_cell.length_b   1.000
_cell.length_c   1.000
_cell.angle_alpha   90.00
_cell.angle_beta   90.00
_cell.angle_gamma   90.00
#
_symmetry.space_group_name_H-M   'P 1'
#
loop_
_entity.id
_entity.type
_entity.pdbx_description
1 polymer ?
#
loop_
_entity_poly.entity_id
_entity_poly.type
_entity_poly.pdbx_seq_one_letter_code
_entity_poly.pdbx_strand_id
1 'polypeptide(L)'
;MGKRCLFCGQFFVADPRVGERQKACHREPCKRKRKRVAQHRWSENNPGYFQGRYPYVKQWRERRKSSETSGPGMIQDKIPLLKPCLRLILVIPGDKDGMIQDEIRLRRQSRRTFVADGFG
;
A
#
# COMPACT_ATOMS: atom_id res chain seq x y z
N MET A 1 30.25 -12.47 5.53
CA MET A 1 30.35 -13.95 5.52
C MET A 1 29.20 -14.50 4.70
N GLY A 2 29.47 -15.18 3.58
CA GLY A 2 28.42 -15.64 2.66
C GLY A 2 27.70 -16.88 3.20
N LYS A 3 26.37 -16.93 3.04
CA LYS A 3 25.54 -18.06 3.44
C LYS A 3 25.28 -18.98 2.25
N ARG A 4 25.19 -20.30 2.43
CA ARG A 4 24.83 -21.23 1.34
C ARG A 4 23.32 -21.30 1.15
N CYS A 5 22.88 -21.18 -0.10
CA CYS A 5 21.47 -21.33 -0.46
C CYS A 5 21.04 -22.80 -0.34
N LEU A 6 19.96 -23.08 0.38
CA LEU A 6 19.42 -24.44 0.51
C LEU A 6 18.91 -25.06 -0.80
N PHE A 7 18.67 -24.26 -1.85
CA PHE A 7 18.08 -24.76 -3.10
C PHE A 7 19.09 -24.92 -4.25
N CYS A 8 20.10 -24.05 -4.34
CA CYS A 8 21.10 -24.12 -5.41
C CYS A 8 22.53 -24.32 -4.89
N GLY A 9 22.73 -24.44 -3.56
CA GLY A 9 24.04 -24.63 -2.93
C GLY A 9 24.97 -23.41 -2.97
N GLN A 10 24.68 -22.42 -3.81
CA GLN A 10 25.54 -21.28 -4.05
C GLN A 10 25.57 -20.34 -2.85
N PHE A 11 26.74 -19.72 -2.63
CA PHE A 11 26.89 -18.69 -1.61
C PHE A 11 26.15 -17.41 -2.01
N PHE A 12 25.54 -16.75 -1.04
CA PHE A 12 24.87 -15.47 -1.22
C PHE A 12 24.99 -14.61 0.05
N VAL A 13 24.86 -13.31 -0.11
CA VAL A 13 24.75 -12.36 1.00
C VAL A 13 23.27 -12.23 1.36
N ALA A 14 22.94 -12.46 2.63
CA ALA A 14 21.56 -12.33 3.12
C ALA A 14 21.11 -10.86 3.11
N ASP A 15 19.84 -10.62 2.85
CA ASP A 15 19.21 -9.31 2.98
C ASP A 15 19.28 -8.86 4.45
N PRO A 16 19.80 -7.65 4.75
CA PRO A 16 19.93 -7.17 6.13
C PRO A 16 18.63 -7.19 6.94
N ARG A 17 17.47 -7.02 6.29
CA ARG A 17 16.16 -7.04 6.97
C ARG A 17 15.75 -8.44 7.43
N VAL A 18 16.20 -9.45 6.71
CA VAL A 18 15.91 -10.85 7.03
C VAL A 18 17.02 -11.45 7.90
N GLY A 19 18.26 -11.07 7.61
CA GLY A 19 19.48 -11.51 8.27
C GLY A 19 19.63 -13.03 8.20
N GLU A 20 19.98 -13.62 9.33
CA GLU A 20 20.23 -15.05 9.47
C GLU A 20 19.00 -15.93 9.14
N ARG A 21 17.79 -15.36 9.14
CA ARG A 21 16.57 -16.10 8.80
C ARG A 21 16.47 -16.43 7.31
N GLN A 22 17.27 -15.77 6.45
CA GLN A 22 17.24 -16.02 5.02
C GLN A 22 17.95 -17.33 4.68
N LYS A 23 17.17 -18.33 4.27
CA LYS A 23 17.68 -19.68 3.94
C LYS A 23 18.01 -19.89 2.45
N ALA A 24 17.65 -18.94 1.59
CA ALA A 24 17.80 -19.06 0.14
C ALA A 24 18.22 -17.74 -0.50
N CYS A 25 18.97 -17.83 -1.59
CA CYS A 25 19.37 -16.66 -2.36
C CYS A 25 18.18 -16.01 -3.09
N HIS A 26 18.40 -14.81 -3.62
CA HIS A 26 17.39 -14.00 -4.30
C HIS A 26 17.13 -14.43 -5.75
N ARG A 27 17.83 -15.44 -6.28
CA ARG A 27 17.62 -15.93 -7.65
C ARG A 27 16.20 -16.48 -7.80
N GLU A 28 15.53 -16.15 -8.90
CA GLU A 28 14.12 -16.50 -9.13
C GLU A 28 13.79 -18.00 -8.98
N PRO A 29 14.61 -18.94 -9.50
CA PRO A 29 14.36 -20.37 -9.28
C PRO A 29 14.33 -20.75 -7.79
N CYS A 30 15.21 -20.16 -6.97
CA CYS A 30 15.30 -20.42 -5.53
C CYS A 30 14.15 -19.76 -4.76
N LYS A 31 13.75 -18.54 -5.14
CA LYS A 31 12.57 -17.87 -4.58
C LYS A 31 11.30 -18.67 -4.82
N ARG A 32 11.09 -19.18 -6.04
CA ARG A 32 9.92 -19.99 -6.40
C ARG A 32 9.89 -21.30 -5.61
N LYS A 33 11.01 -22.01 -5.53
CA LYS A 33 11.14 -23.24 -4.71
C LYS A 33 10.87 -22.95 -3.23
N ARG A 34 11.45 -21.88 -2.68
CA ARG A 34 11.20 -21.44 -1.29
C ARG A 34 9.73 -21.17 -1.02
N LYS A 35 9.06 -20.40 -1.89
CA LYS A 35 7.63 -20.09 -1.75
C LYS A 35 6.79 -21.37 -1.77
N ARG A 36 7.09 -22.30 -2.68
CA ARG A 36 6.37 -23.58 -2.77
C ARG A 36 6.49 -24.40 -1.48
N VAL A 37 7.71 -24.58 -0.97
CA VAL A 37 7.95 -25.33 0.29
C VAL A 37 7.28 -24.65 1.48
N ALA A 38 7.36 -23.32 1.57
CA ALA A 38 6.71 -22.56 2.64
C ALA A 38 5.18 -22.69 2.58
N GLN A 39 4.60 -22.57 1.38
CA GLN A 39 3.16 -22.73 1.17
C GLN A 39 2.69 -24.14 1.52
N HIS A 40 3.44 -25.17 1.12
CA HIS A 40 3.11 -26.56 1.42
C HIS A 40 3.04 -26.79 2.93
N ARG A 41 4.13 -26.47 3.65
CA ARG A 41 4.19 -26.61 5.11
C ARG A 41 3.10 -25.82 5.83
N TRP A 42 2.83 -24.61 5.35
CA TRP A 42 1.77 -23.79 5.92
C TRP A 42 0.41 -24.45 5.71
N SER A 43 0.14 -25.01 4.52
CA SER A 43 -1.14 -25.66 4.22
C SER A 43 -1.33 -26.95 5.02
N GLU A 44 -0.27 -27.74 5.22
CA GLU A 44 -0.27 -28.92 6.09
C GLU A 44 -0.55 -28.56 7.55
N ASN A 45 0.05 -27.48 8.05
CA ASN A 45 -0.15 -27.03 9.43
C ASN A 45 -1.48 -26.30 9.66
N ASN A 46 -2.17 -25.90 8.59
CA ASN A 46 -3.42 -25.15 8.65
C ASN A 46 -4.50 -25.83 7.79
N PRO A 47 -4.83 -27.10 8.08
CA PRO A 47 -5.86 -27.81 7.35
C PRO A 47 -7.20 -27.09 7.54
N GLY A 48 -7.94 -26.90 6.46
CA GLY A 48 -9.25 -26.24 6.52
C GLY A 48 -9.22 -24.73 6.72
N TYR A 49 -8.06 -24.06 6.76
CA TYR A 49 -8.00 -22.59 6.89
C TYR A 49 -8.81 -21.85 5.81
N PHE A 50 -8.84 -22.40 4.60
CA PHE A 50 -9.61 -21.85 3.47
C PHE A 50 -11.04 -22.41 3.36
N GLN A 51 -11.48 -23.23 4.32
CA GLN A 51 -12.82 -23.83 4.34
C GLN A 51 -13.75 -23.08 5.31
N GLY A 52 -15.06 -23.25 5.15
CA GLY A 52 -16.07 -22.82 6.14
C GLY A 52 -16.35 -21.31 6.24
N ARG A 53 -15.44 -20.42 5.81
CA ARG A 53 -15.64 -18.97 5.93
C ARG A 53 -16.52 -18.37 4.83
N TYR A 54 -16.58 -19.00 3.66
CA TYR A 54 -17.28 -18.44 2.49
C TYR A 54 -18.79 -18.24 2.69
N PRO A 55 -19.56 -19.18 3.28
CA PRO A 55 -21.00 -18.98 3.53
C PRO A 55 -21.28 -17.75 4.40
N TYR A 56 -20.52 -17.57 5.48
CA TYR A 56 -20.60 -16.39 6.34
C TYR A 56 -20.30 -15.10 5.55
N VAL A 57 -19.21 -15.08 4.78
CA VAL A 57 -18.82 -13.91 3.98
C VAL A 57 -19.88 -13.59 2.92
N LYS A 58 -20.49 -14.62 2.31
CA LYS A 58 -21.56 -14.46 1.33
C LYS A 58 -22.78 -13.79 1.96
N GLN A 59 -23.28 -14.31 3.08
CA GLN A 59 -24.39 -13.71 3.82
C GLN A 59 -24.08 -12.31 4.34
N TRP A 60 -22.85 -12.06 4.78
CA TRP A 60 -22.42 -10.71 5.18
C TRP A 60 -22.45 -9.73 3.99
N ARG A 61 -21.98 -10.15 2.80
CA ARG A 61 -22.04 -9.34 1.57
C ARG A 61 -23.48 -9.06 1.16
N GLU A 62 -24.36 -10.06 1.22
CA GLU A 62 -25.78 -9.92 0.89
C GLU A 62 -26.47 -8.94 1.86
N ARG A 63 -26.26 -9.09 3.17
CA ARG A 63 -26.76 -8.15 4.18
C ARG A 63 -26.27 -6.73 3.93
N ARG A 64 -24.97 -6.53 3.63
CA ARG A 64 -24.46 -5.18 3.31
C ARG A 64 -25.07 -4.58 2.05
N LYS A 65 -25.25 -5.39 1.00
CA LYS A 65 -25.95 -4.95 -0.21
C LYS A 65 -27.41 -4.57 0.07
N SER A 66 -28.08 -5.24 1.00
CA SER A 66 -29.49 -4.98 1.34
C SER A 66 -29.69 -3.90 2.41
N SER A 67 -28.65 -3.52 3.16
CA SER A 67 -28.74 -2.61 4.32
C SER A 67 -28.19 -1.20 4.08
N GLU A 68 -27.68 -0.92 2.89
CA GLU A 68 -27.34 0.44 2.48
C GLU A 68 -28.22 0.72 1.22
N THR A 69 -28.92 1.84 1.02
CA THR A 69 -28.52 3.25 1.21
C THR A 69 -27.02 3.45 0.96
N SER A 70 -26.46 2.62 0.09
CA SER A 70 -25.02 2.49 -0.15
C SER A 70 -24.59 3.59 -1.05
N GLY A 71 -23.87 4.54 -0.44
CA GLY A 71 -22.82 5.28 -1.12
C GLY A 71 -21.98 4.34 -2.00
N PRO A 72 -21.36 4.91 -3.06
CA PRO A 72 -20.90 4.17 -4.23
C PRO A 72 -20.13 2.92 -3.83
N GLY A 73 -20.73 1.77 -4.15
CA GLY A 73 -20.10 0.47 -4.02
C GLY A 73 -18.83 0.41 -4.87
N MET A 74 -17.81 -0.25 -4.31
CA MET A 74 -16.44 -0.31 -4.81
C MET A 74 -15.66 0.99 -4.58
N ILE A 75 -14.36 0.87 -4.31
CA ILE A 75 -13.42 1.97 -4.56
C ILE A 75 -13.55 2.26 -6.04
N GLN A 76 -14.39 3.23 -6.39
CA GLN A 76 -14.38 3.85 -7.68
C GLN A 76 -13.24 4.86 -7.59
N ASP A 77 -12.23 4.72 -8.46
CA ASP A 77 -11.16 5.72 -8.58
C ASP A 77 -11.72 7.13 -8.87
N LYS A 78 -13.00 7.20 -9.20
CA LYS A 78 -13.76 8.42 -9.46
C LYS A 78 -14.99 8.42 -8.57
N ILE A 79 -14.98 9.25 -7.52
CA ILE A 79 -16.18 9.59 -6.78
C ILE A 79 -16.94 10.62 -7.64
N PRO A 80 -18.11 10.28 -8.21
CA PRO A 80 -18.89 11.25 -8.97
C PRO A 80 -19.40 12.34 -8.02
N LEU A 81 -19.26 13.59 -8.43
CA LEU A 81 -19.75 14.74 -7.67
C LEU A 81 -21.28 14.69 -7.65
N LEU A 82 -21.86 14.39 -6.48
CA LEU A 82 -23.31 14.24 -6.29
C LEU A 82 -24.10 15.55 -6.46
N LYS A 83 -23.40 16.69 -6.47
CA LYS A 83 -23.96 18.03 -6.66
C LYS A 83 -23.11 18.78 -7.69
N PRO A 84 -23.72 19.68 -8.50
CA PRO A 84 -22.95 20.53 -9.40
C PRO A 84 -21.96 21.38 -8.59
N CYS A 85 -20.68 21.28 -8.92
CA CYS A 85 -19.66 22.11 -8.30
C CYS A 85 -19.76 23.53 -8.84
N LEU A 86 -19.91 24.49 -7.93
CA LEU A 86 -19.79 25.90 -8.26
C LEU A 86 -18.31 26.27 -8.27
N ARG A 87 -17.85 26.87 -9.36
CA ARG A 87 -16.48 27.37 -9.49
C ARG A 87 -16.44 28.82 -9.02
N LEU A 88 -15.85 29.07 -7.85
CA LEU A 88 -15.57 30.42 -7.38
C LEU A 88 -14.27 30.91 -8.05
N ILE A 89 -14.36 31.97 -8.86
CA ILE A 89 -13.19 32.63 -9.44
C ILE A 89 -12.92 33.88 -8.62
N LEU A 90 -11.83 33.88 -7.84
CA LEU A 90 -11.36 35.06 -7.13
C LEU A 90 -10.43 35.83 -8.08
N VAL A 91 -10.89 36.99 -8.53
CA VAL A 91 -10.05 37.92 -9.29
C VAL A 91 -9.35 38.84 -8.30
N ILE A 92 -8.05 38.67 -8.17
CA ILE A 92 -7.22 39.48 -7.26
C ILE A 92 -6.49 40.53 -8.11
N PRO A 93 -6.62 41.83 -7.78
CA PRO A 93 -5.83 42.88 -8.40
C PRO A 93 -4.33 42.59 -8.28
N GLY A 94 -3.57 42.79 -9.36
CA GLY A 94 -2.16 42.39 -9.45
C GLY A 94 -1.22 43.08 -8.45
N ASP A 95 -1.68 44.13 -7.78
CA ASP A 95 -1.00 44.86 -6.70
C ASP A 95 -1.28 44.29 -5.29
N LYS A 96 -2.11 43.25 -5.18
CA LYS A 96 -2.51 42.59 -3.91
C LYS A 96 -2.22 41.09 -3.87
N ASP A 97 -1.38 40.62 -4.78
CA ASP A 97 -0.83 39.27 -4.86
C ASP A 97 -0.17 38.80 -3.55
N GLY A 98 0.42 39.70 -2.77
CA GLY A 98 0.98 39.40 -1.43
C GLY A 98 -0.04 39.09 -0.31
N MET A 99 -1.35 39.23 -0.55
CA MET A 99 -2.40 38.95 0.45
C MET A 99 -2.89 37.49 0.45
N ILE A 100 -2.40 36.66 -0.46
CA ILE A 100 -2.73 35.22 -0.48
C ILE A 100 -1.84 34.52 0.56
N GLN A 101 -2.39 34.28 1.75
CA GLN A 101 -1.65 33.71 2.90
C GLN A 101 -1.38 32.20 2.79
N ASP A 102 -2.04 31.49 1.87
CA ASP A 102 -1.98 30.03 1.78
C ASP A 102 -0.95 29.49 0.77
N GLU A 103 0.13 30.24 0.50
CA GLU A 103 1.23 29.71 -0.31
C GLU A 103 2.21 28.90 0.56
N ILE A 104 2.03 27.58 0.63
CA ILE A 104 3.00 26.68 1.28
C ILE A 104 4.25 26.57 0.41
N ARG A 105 5.24 27.46 0.63
CA ARG A 105 6.55 27.39 -0.02
C ARG A 105 7.46 26.39 0.68
N LEU A 106 7.73 25.26 0.02
CA LEU A 106 8.62 24.22 0.52
C LEU A 106 10.07 24.51 0.14
N ARG A 107 10.93 24.77 1.12
CA ARG A 107 12.39 24.91 0.92
C ARG A 107 13.10 23.59 1.25
N ARG A 108 14.00 23.15 0.37
CA ARG A 108 14.78 21.92 0.59
C ARG A 108 15.87 22.15 1.64
N GLN A 109 15.79 21.43 2.77
CA GLN A 109 16.77 21.53 3.86
C GLN A 109 17.82 20.41 3.82
N SER A 110 17.44 19.22 3.31
CA SER A 110 18.37 18.09 3.18
C SER A 110 18.07 17.28 1.92
N ARG A 111 18.85 16.20 1.68
CA ARG A 111 18.61 15.29 0.56
C ARG A 111 17.18 14.71 0.56
N ARG A 112 16.52 14.60 1.72
CA ARG A 112 15.18 14.01 1.90
C ARG A 112 14.21 14.84 2.74
N THR A 113 14.58 16.06 3.13
CA THR A 113 13.77 16.89 4.03
C THR A 113 13.49 18.24 3.40
N PHE A 114 12.23 18.64 3.44
CA PHE A 114 11.75 19.96 3.05
C PHE A 114 11.09 20.63 4.25
N VAL A 115 11.20 21.94 4.36
CA VAL A 115 10.62 22.75 5.42
C VAL A 115 9.62 23.72 4.79
N ALA A 116 8.47 23.89 5.44
CA ALA A 116 7.47 24.89 5.09
C ALA A 116 7.62 26.05 6.08
N ASP A 117 8.35 27.08 5.67
CA ASP A 117 8.41 28.32 6.43
C ASP A 117 7.20 29.15 5.96
N GLY A 118 6.10 29.14 6.74
CA GLY A 118 4.96 30.02 6.46
C GLY A 118 5.40 31.50 6.46
N PHE A 119 4.67 32.36 5.76
CA PHE A 119 4.93 33.80 5.81
C PHE A 119 4.63 34.31 7.23
N GLY A 120 5.65 34.85 7.91
CA GLY A 120 5.50 35.65 9.13
C GLY A 120 5.40 37.13 8.79
#